data_AF-A0A657K3D3-F1
#
_entry.id   AF-A0A657K3D3-F1
#
_cell.length_a   1.000
_cell.length_b   1.000
_cell.length_c   1.000
_cell.angle_alpha   90.00
_cell.angle_beta   90.00
_cell.angle_gamma   90.00
#
_symmetry.space_group_name_H-M   'P 1'
#
loop_
_entity.id
_entity.type
_entity.pdbx_description
1 polymer ?
#
loop_
_entity_poly.entity_id
_entity_poly.type
_entity_poly.pdbx_seq_one_letter_code
_entity_poly.pdbx_strand_id
1 'polypeptide(L)'
;MDHNIHFHVFLYDVVPEEQHKLQKISPSITIYSISTDELNKYSDLPNNKIKHINRSMYIRLSVPRLLYGKVDKFIYLDADTLCFSDLSPILNINIDSVICAVTQDSLDKENMNKNQKRLELTSQSYFNSGFLYINVNNWMDFDTENKANKILLSAEKKHLIYPDQDALNIVLQHQVLFIDTNWNYLFTWMNDKQKERFFYNKESLPFIIHFTGARKMWYQEHKGLAQDIYSFYKHFTPWANSPLKSYKHKMRVNDYRIYAKNHIRDRKIINGFKYYLLYLIHKFKN
;
A
#
# COMPACT_ATOMS: atom_id res chain seq x y z
N MET A 1 -4.22 -26.27 -8.74
CA MET A 1 -5.63 -25.90 -8.93
C MET A 1 -5.62 -24.60 -9.72
N ASP A 2 -6.15 -24.64 -10.94
CA ASP A 2 -6.36 -23.44 -11.76
C ASP A 2 -7.51 -22.64 -11.15
N HIS A 3 -7.20 -21.77 -10.19
CA HIS A 3 -8.11 -20.69 -9.86
C HIS A 3 -7.89 -19.61 -10.91
N ASN A 4 -8.90 -19.39 -11.76
CA ASN A 4 -8.93 -18.30 -12.73
C ASN A 4 -8.96 -16.96 -11.98
N ILE A 5 -7.80 -16.45 -11.59
CA ILE A 5 -7.66 -15.11 -11.03
C ILE A 5 -7.87 -14.11 -12.17
N HIS A 6 -8.79 -13.17 -11.97
CA HIS A 6 -9.01 -12.05 -12.86
C HIS A 6 -8.60 -10.74 -12.18
N PHE A 7 -7.83 -9.91 -12.87
CA PHE A 7 -7.32 -8.64 -12.36
C PHE A 7 -8.09 -7.47 -12.96
N HIS A 8 -8.75 -6.70 -12.10
CA HIS A 8 -9.33 -5.40 -12.45
C HIS A 8 -8.35 -4.29 -12.04
N VAL A 9 -7.72 -3.65 -13.04
CA VAL A 9 -6.66 -2.66 -12.81
C VAL A 9 -7.20 -1.26 -13.11
N PHE A 10 -7.26 -0.42 -12.09
CA PHE A 10 -7.76 0.96 -12.19
C PHE A 10 -6.60 1.94 -12.31
N LEU A 11 -6.56 2.67 -13.42
CA LEU A 11 -5.45 3.55 -13.78
C LEU A 11 -5.95 4.98 -13.95
N TYR A 12 -5.14 5.95 -13.55
CA TYR A 12 -5.36 7.36 -13.79
C TYR A 12 -4.05 7.96 -14.33
N ASP A 13 -4.14 8.74 -15.41
CA ASP A 13 -2.98 9.42 -16.01
C ASP A 13 -1.83 8.47 -16.44
N VAL A 14 -2.21 7.32 -17.03
CA VAL A 14 -1.26 6.33 -17.58
C VAL A 14 -1.36 6.33 -19.09
N VAL A 15 -0.24 6.55 -19.78
CA VAL A 15 -0.21 6.61 -21.25
C VAL A 15 -0.58 5.26 -21.89
N PRO A 16 -1.19 5.24 -23.08
CA PRO A 16 -1.66 4.01 -23.72
C PRO A 16 -0.59 2.93 -23.91
N GLU A 17 0.67 3.32 -24.15
CA GLU A 17 1.79 2.37 -24.28
C GLU A 17 1.98 1.54 -23.00
N GLU A 18 1.90 2.16 -21.82
CA GLU A 18 2.05 1.49 -20.54
C GLU A 18 0.84 0.61 -20.21
N GLN A 19 -0.37 1.03 -20.61
CA GLN A 19 -1.57 0.21 -20.50
C GLN A 19 -1.47 -1.05 -21.37
N HIS A 20 -0.95 -0.91 -22.59
CA HIS A 20 -0.74 -2.04 -23.49
C HIS A 20 0.33 -3.02 -22.97
N LYS A 21 1.38 -2.51 -22.32
CA LYS A 21 2.35 -3.36 -21.61
C LYS A 21 1.67 -4.18 -20.49
N LEU A 22 0.80 -3.56 -19.68
CA LEU A 22 0.05 -4.30 -18.65
C LEU A 22 -0.81 -5.42 -19.24
N GLN A 23 -1.55 -5.16 -20.33
CA GLN A 23 -2.40 -6.16 -20.99
C GLN A 23 -1.58 -7.33 -21.57
N LYS A 24 -0.33 -7.12 -21.96
CA LYS A 24 0.56 -8.18 -22.45
C LYS A 24 0.98 -9.18 -21.37
N ILE A 25 0.83 -8.85 -20.09
CA ILE A 25 1.23 -9.75 -19.00
C ILE A 25 0.30 -10.95 -18.93
N SER A 26 -1.02 -10.74 -19.06
CA SER A 26 -2.01 -11.80 -18.97
C SER A 26 -3.34 -11.37 -19.61
N PRO A 27 -4.04 -12.27 -20.33
CA PRO A 27 -5.37 -12.00 -20.85
C PRO A 27 -6.42 -11.79 -19.75
N SER A 28 -6.16 -12.23 -18.51
CA SER A 28 -7.06 -12.06 -17.36
C SER A 28 -6.98 -10.65 -16.73
N ILE A 29 -6.41 -9.66 -17.43
CA ILE A 29 -6.31 -8.28 -16.96
C ILE A 29 -7.32 -7.41 -17.71
N THR A 30 -8.24 -6.79 -16.96
CA THR A 30 -9.11 -5.73 -17.47
C THR A 30 -8.67 -4.38 -16.91
N ILE A 31 -8.44 -3.41 -17.80
CA ILE A 31 -8.03 -2.06 -17.42
C ILE A 31 -9.24 -1.13 -17.40
N TYR A 32 -9.32 -0.30 -16.36
CA TYR A 32 -10.28 0.77 -16.21
C TYR A 32 -9.55 2.10 -16.10
N SER A 33 -9.71 2.96 -17.10
CA SER A 33 -9.18 4.32 -17.09
C SER A 33 -10.13 5.24 -16.32
N ILE A 34 -9.67 5.77 -15.20
CA ILE A 34 -10.38 6.74 -14.37
C ILE A 34 -10.10 8.14 -14.91
N SER A 35 -11.14 8.95 -15.06
CA SER A 35 -10.98 10.34 -15.51
C SER A 35 -10.34 11.21 -14.43
N THR A 36 -9.64 12.25 -14.83
CA THR A 36 -9.10 13.27 -13.91
C THR A 36 -10.19 13.91 -13.07
N ASP A 37 -11.36 14.11 -13.67
CA ASP A 37 -12.48 14.79 -13.05
C ASP A 37 -13.04 14.04 -11.84
N GLU A 38 -13.06 12.70 -11.88
CA GLU A 38 -13.43 11.88 -10.72
C GLU A 38 -12.53 12.15 -9.51
N LEU A 39 -11.27 12.51 -9.74
CA LEU A 39 -10.31 12.79 -8.68
C LEU A 39 -10.22 14.28 -8.32
N ASN A 40 -10.80 15.20 -9.10
CA ASN A 40 -10.66 16.66 -8.91
C ASN A 40 -11.24 17.14 -7.59
N LYS A 41 -12.27 16.46 -7.07
CA LYS A 41 -12.81 16.72 -5.72
C LYS A 41 -11.76 16.61 -4.59
N TYR A 42 -10.63 15.94 -4.83
CA TYR A 42 -9.54 15.80 -3.85
C TYR A 42 -8.37 16.77 -4.07
N SER A 43 -8.46 17.72 -5.02
CA SER A 43 -7.35 18.65 -5.35
C SER A 43 -6.89 19.47 -4.16
N ASP A 44 -7.83 19.88 -3.32
CA ASP A 44 -7.60 20.84 -2.23
C ASP A 44 -7.33 20.15 -0.89
N LEU A 45 -7.26 18.81 -0.91
CA LEU A 45 -6.81 18.06 0.24
C LEU A 45 -5.30 18.24 0.40
N PRO A 46 -4.81 18.56 1.61
CA PRO A 46 -3.40 18.80 1.83
C PRO A 46 -2.61 17.50 1.63
N ASN A 47 -2.15 17.26 0.40
CA ASN A 47 -1.16 16.21 0.06
C ASN A 47 0.23 16.53 0.65
N ASN A 48 0.38 17.69 1.26
CA ASN A 48 1.65 18.37 1.48
C ASN A 48 2.47 17.79 2.64
N LYS A 49 1.86 17.03 3.56
CA LYS A 49 2.58 16.47 4.71
C LYS A 49 3.33 15.17 4.39
N ILE A 50 2.90 14.41 3.37
CA ILE A 50 3.48 13.11 3.02
C ILE A 50 3.76 13.04 1.52
N LYS A 51 4.99 13.41 1.12
CA LYS A 51 5.48 13.50 -0.28
C LYS A 51 5.37 12.23 -1.14
N HIS A 52 4.96 11.09 -0.58
CA HIS A 52 4.84 9.83 -1.30
C HIS A 52 3.40 9.35 -1.53
N ILE A 53 2.41 10.11 -1.05
CA ILE A 53 0.99 9.79 -1.22
C ILE A 53 0.50 10.34 -2.57
N ASN A 54 -0.13 9.48 -3.40
CA ASN A 54 -0.68 9.83 -4.71
C ASN A 54 -2.22 9.88 -4.64
N ARG A 55 -2.86 10.81 -5.38
CA ARG A 55 -4.32 10.91 -5.55
C ARG A 55 -4.96 9.60 -6.01
N SER A 56 -4.21 8.74 -6.70
CA SER A 56 -4.66 7.40 -7.08
C SER A 56 -5.12 6.55 -5.89
N MET A 57 -4.69 6.84 -4.65
CA MET A 57 -5.17 6.12 -3.47
C MET A 57 -6.69 6.23 -3.28
N TYR A 58 -7.31 7.34 -3.70
CA TYR A 58 -8.75 7.56 -3.54
C TYR A 58 -9.58 6.73 -4.52
N ILE A 59 -8.98 6.22 -5.60
CA ILE A 59 -9.67 5.35 -6.57
C ILE A 59 -10.28 4.14 -5.85
N ARG A 60 -9.63 3.61 -4.81
CA ARG A 60 -10.14 2.47 -4.03
C ARG A 60 -11.56 2.68 -3.50
N LEU A 61 -11.94 3.92 -3.21
CA LEU A 61 -13.26 4.24 -2.68
C LEU A 61 -14.37 4.02 -3.72
N SER A 62 -14.07 4.26 -5.01
CA SER A 62 -15.03 4.09 -6.11
C SER A 62 -14.99 2.70 -6.76
N VAL A 63 -13.94 1.90 -6.52
CA VAL A 63 -13.80 0.56 -7.12
C VAL A 63 -15.05 -0.32 -6.92
N PRO A 64 -15.64 -0.45 -5.71
CA PRO A 64 -16.84 -1.27 -5.53
C PRO A 64 -18.02 -0.81 -6.40
N ARG A 65 -18.25 0.50 -6.53
CA ARG A 65 -19.27 1.05 -7.44
C ARG A 65 -18.98 0.73 -8.90
N LEU A 66 -17.72 0.83 -9.33
CA LEU A 66 -17.30 0.54 -10.71
C LEU A 66 -17.39 -0.95 -11.08
N LEU A 67 -17.33 -1.81 -10.06
CA LEU A 67 -17.45 -3.26 -10.15
C LEU A 67 -18.85 -3.80 -9.80
N TYR A 68 -19.77 -2.92 -9.38
CA TYR A 68 -21.14 -3.29 -9.05
C TYR A 68 -21.83 -3.98 -10.24
N GLY A 69 -22.48 -5.12 -9.96
CA GLY A 69 -23.11 -5.96 -10.98
C GLY A 69 -22.14 -6.78 -11.84
N LYS A 70 -20.82 -6.70 -11.61
CA LYS A 70 -19.80 -7.49 -12.33
C LYS A 70 -19.16 -8.56 -11.45
N VAL A 71 -18.95 -8.25 -10.17
CA VAL A 71 -18.42 -9.19 -9.16
C VAL A 71 -19.12 -8.96 -7.83
N ASP A 72 -19.32 -10.04 -7.07
CA ASP A 72 -19.98 -9.96 -5.75
C ASP A 72 -18.98 -9.65 -4.63
N LYS A 73 -17.79 -10.25 -4.71
CA LYS A 73 -16.70 -10.08 -3.75
C LYS A 73 -15.36 -10.01 -4.47
N PHE A 74 -14.45 -9.19 -3.98
CA PHE A 74 -13.11 -9.09 -4.56
C PHE A 74 -12.07 -8.65 -3.52
N ILE A 75 -10.80 -8.96 -3.78
CA ILE A 75 -9.68 -8.43 -3.00
C ILE A 75 -9.17 -7.15 -3.67
N TYR A 76 -9.24 -6.02 -2.97
CA TYR A 76 -8.47 -4.83 -3.29
C TYR A 76 -7.04 -5.00 -2.77
N LEU A 77 -6.05 -4.65 -3.60
CA LEU A 77 -4.62 -4.64 -3.23
C LEU A 77 -3.97 -3.32 -3.65
N ASP A 78 -3.14 -2.77 -2.77
CA ASP A 78 -2.19 -1.72 -3.16
C ASP A 78 -1.12 -2.29 -4.11
N ALA A 79 -0.65 -1.44 -5.03
CA ALA A 79 0.26 -1.84 -6.11
C ALA A 79 1.68 -2.19 -5.64
N ASP A 80 2.02 -1.90 -4.38
CA ASP A 80 3.31 -2.17 -3.76
C ASP A 80 3.29 -3.42 -2.88
N THR A 81 2.64 -4.46 -3.39
CA THR A 81 2.54 -5.78 -2.77
C THR A 81 3.24 -6.85 -3.61
N LEU A 82 3.61 -7.95 -2.98
CA LEU A 82 4.03 -9.19 -3.65
C LEU A 82 3.29 -10.37 -3.02
N CYS A 83 2.72 -11.23 -3.86
CA CYS A 83 2.03 -12.45 -3.46
C CYS A 83 3.00 -13.65 -3.52
N PHE A 84 3.02 -14.47 -2.47
CA PHE A 84 3.94 -15.61 -2.34
C PHE A 84 3.25 -16.97 -2.21
N SER A 85 1.92 -16.99 -2.04
CA SER A 85 1.15 -18.20 -1.80
C SER A 85 -0.19 -18.17 -2.53
N ASP A 86 -0.84 -19.32 -2.65
CA ASP A 86 -2.19 -19.43 -3.19
C ASP A 86 -3.20 -18.60 -2.36
N LEU A 87 -4.04 -17.84 -3.05
CA LEU A 87 -5.06 -16.99 -2.45
C LEU A 87 -6.43 -17.67 -2.35
N SER A 88 -6.59 -18.90 -2.87
CA SER A 88 -7.84 -19.67 -2.74
C SER A 88 -8.39 -19.79 -1.31
N PRO A 89 -7.57 -19.81 -0.22
CA PRO A 89 -8.10 -19.84 1.13
C PRO A 89 -8.98 -18.64 1.50
N ILE A 90 -8.93 -17.53 0.75
CA ILE A 90 -9.80 -16.36 0.97
C ILE A 90 -11.27 -16.73 0.83
N LEU A 91 -11.58 -17.70 -0.04
CA LEU A 91 -12.95 -18.14 -0.33
C LEU A 91 -13.62 -18.79 0.89
N ASN A 92 -12.82 -19.25 1.86
CA ASN A 92 -13.31 -19.79 3.12
C ASN A 92 -13.64 -18.71 4.15
N ILE A 93 -13.28 -17.44 3.90
CA ILE A 93 -13.58 -16.32 4.79
C ILE A 93 -14.96 -15.77 4.42
N ASN A 94 -15.93 -16.00 5.31
CA ASN A 94 -17.28 -15.45 5.13
C ASN A 94 -17.32 -13.97 5.53
N ILE A 95 -17.68 -13.10 4.59
CA ILE A 95 -17.88 -11.67 4.78
C ILE A 95 -19.31 -11.22 4.44
N ASP A 96 -20.29 -12.13 4.44
CA ASP A 96 -21.67 -11.81 4.05
C ASP A 96 -22.36 -10.83 5.02
N SER A 97 -21.96 -10.86 6.30
CA SER A 97 -22.52 -10.00 7.35
C SER A 97 -21.72 -8.70 7.60
N VAL A 98 -20.62 -8.47 6.86
CA VAL A 98 -19.74 -7.31 7.04
C VAL A 98 -19.41 -6.67 5.69
N ILE A 99 -18.89 -5.44 5.69
CA ILE A 99 -18.55 -4.75 4.44
C ILE A 99 -17.25 -5.28 3.85
N CYS A 100 -16.26 -5.54 4.70
CA CYS A 100 -14.99 -6.12 4.26
C CYS A 100 -14.28 -6.91 5.36
N ALA A 101 -13.40 -7.81 4.94
CA ALA A 101 -12.35 -8.35 5.79
C ALA A 101 -11.03 -7.57 5.60
N VAL A 102 -10.32 -7.33 6.69
CA VAL A 102 -9.17 -6.42 6.77
C VAL A 102 -8.08 -6.97 7.69
N THR A 103 -6.87 -6.41 7.61
CA THR A 103 -5.76 -6.74 8.51
C THR A 103 -5.37 -5.53 9.36
N GLN A 104 -4.82 -5.79 10.55
CA GLN A 104 -4.31 -4.72 11.42
C GLN A 104 -3.15 -3.96 10.75
N ASP A 105 -3.05 -2.66 11.04
CA ASP A 105 -1.94 -1.80 10.55
C ASP A 105 -0.66 -1.95 11.38
N SER A 106 -0.77 -2.50 12.59
CA SER A 106 0.35 -2.67 13.52
C SER A 106 0.17 -3.93 14.35
N LEU A 107 1.27 -4.66 14.58
CA LEU A 107 1.33 -5.75 15.56
C LEU A 107 1.55 -5.24 17.00
N ASP A 108 1.95 -3.97 17.13
CA ASP A 108 2.13 -3.28 18.40
C ASP A 108 0.81 -2.60 18.82
N LYS A 109 0.29 -3.00 19.99
CA LYS A 109 -0.97 -2.49 20.55
C LYS A 109 -0.93 -1.00 20.87
N GLU A 110 0.21 -0.46 21.30
CA GLU A 110 0.32 0.97 21.60
C GLU A 110 0.19 1.80 20.33
N ASN A 111 0.79 1.36 19.23
CA ASN A 111 0.66 2.02 17.94
C ASN A 111 -0.76 1.95 17.39
N MET A 112 -1.47 0.83 17.57
CA MET A 112 -2.91 0.76 17.25
C MET A 112 -3.71 1.79 18.06
N ASN A 113 -3.46 1.86 19.37
CA ASN A 113 -4.12 2.80 20.28
C ASN A 113 -3.85 4.28 19.91
N LYS A 114 -2.69 4.60 19.33
CA LYS A 114 -2.39 5.97 18.87
C LYS A 114 -3.32 6.42 17.75
N ASN A 115 -3.54 5.57 16.73
CA ASN A 115 -4.46 5.89 15.63
C ASN A 115 -5.91 5.92 16.10
N GLN A 116 -6.30 4.97 16.97
CA GLN A 116 -7.61 4.96 17.60
C GLN A 116 -7.91 6.28 18.33
N LYS A 117 -7.01 6.71 19.22
CA LYS A 117 -7.16 7.97 19.98
C LYS A 117 -7.18 9.19 19.07
N ARG A 118 -6.27 9.25 18.07
CA ARG A 118 -6.18 10.37 17.12
C ARG A 118 -7.46 10.59 16.31
N LEU A 119 -8.16 9.50 15.98
CA LEU A 119 -9.37 9.55 15.17
C LEU A 119 -10.66 9.45 16.00
N GLU A 120 -10.52 9.30 17.32
CA GLU A 120 -11.62 9.11 18.26
C GLU A 120 -12.49 7.89 17.90
N LEU A 121 -11.84 6.78 17.53
CA LEU A 121 -12.54 5.56 17.17
C LEU A 121 -13.12 4.88 18.43
N THR A 122 -14.36 4.43 18.28
CA THR A 122 -15.06 3.59 19.27
C THR A 122 -14.62 2.13 19.18
N SER A 123 -14.17 1.68 18.01
CA SER A 123 -13.52 0.37 17.85
C SER A 123 -12.08 0.42 18.37
N GLN A 124 -11.63 -0.65 19.02
CA GLN A 124 -10.24 -0.79 19.50
C GLN A 124 -9.25 -1.20 18.39
N SER A 125 -9.71 -1.34 17.15
CA SER A 125 -8.90 -1.85 16.04
C SER A 125 -8.78 -0.81 14.93
N TYR A 126 -7.60 -0.78 14.31
CA TYR A 126 -7.28 0.09 13.19
C TYR A 126 -6.58 -0.74 12.11
N PHE A 127 -7.13 -0.72 10.90
CA PHE A 127 -6.68 -1.56 9.79
C PHE A 127 -5.87 -0.80 8.75
N ASN A 128 -4.99 -1.53 8.06
CA ASN A 128 -4.30 -1.04 6.88
C ASN A 128 -5.21 -1.12 5.65
N SER A 129 -5.33 -0.06 4.85
CA SER A 129 -6.25 -0.04 3.70
C SER A 129 -5.67 -0.68 2.43
N GLY A 130 -4.42 -1.14 2.44
CA GLY A 130 -3.76 -1.72 1.26
C GLY A 130 -4.15 -3.16 0.93
N PHE A 131 -4.95 -3.78 1.79
CA PHE A 131 -5.67 -5.02 1.50
C PHE A 131 -7.09 -4.87 2.05
N LEU A 132 -8.09 -5.13 1.20
CA LEU A 132 -9.48 -5.19 1.63
C LEU A 132 -10.15 -6.34 0.86
N TYR A 133 -10.70 -7.33 1.55
CA TYR A 133 -11.58 -8.32 0.91
C TYR A 133 -13.02 -7.82 1.05
N ILE A 134 -13.59 -7.29 -0.05
CA ILE A 134 -14.79 -6.46 -0.04
C ILE A 134 -16.00 -7.27 -0.49
N ASN A 135 -17.13 -7.09 0.21
CA ASN A 135 -18.45 -7.46 -0.27
C ASN A 135 -19.07 -6.25 -0.98
N VAL A 136 -19.28 -6.37 -2.29
CA VAL A 136 -19.69 -5.25 -3.14
C VAL A 136 -21.08 -4.76 -2.79
N ASN A 137 -22.04 -5.67 -2.56
CA ASN A 137 -23.41 -5.30 -2.22
C ASN A 137 -23.45 -4.56 -0.88
N ASN A 138 -22.78 -5.10 0.15
CA ASN A 138 -22.72 -4.44 1.47
C ASN A 138 -22.03 -3.08 1.40
N TRP A 139 -21.01 -2.91 0.55
CA TRP A 139 -20.36 -1.62 0.33
C TRP A 139 -21.32 -0.57 -0.24
N MET A 140 -22.12 -0.97 -1.22
CA MET A 140 -23.12 -0.12 -1.88
C MET A 140 -24.29 0.20 -0.95
N ASP A 141 -24.87 -0.80 -0.29
CA ASP A 141 -26.00 -0.63 0.63
C ASP A 141 -25.63 0.25 1.83
N PHE A 142 -24.39 0.16 2.30
CA PHE A 142 -23.90 1.04 3.36
C PHE A 142 -23.47 2.42 2.87
N ASP A 143 -23.52 2.73 1.58
CA ASP A 143 -23.12 4.02 1.00
C ASP A 143 -21.68 4.42 1.40
N THR A 144 -20.76 3.44 1.37
CA THR A 144 -19.43 3.57 1.96
C THR A 144 -18.59 4.66 1.27
N GLU A 145 -18.63 4.72 -0.07
CA GLU A 145 -17.91 5.71 -0.87
C GLU A 145 -18.28 7.14 -0.45
N ASN A 146 -19.58 7.45 -0.37
CA ASN A 146 -20.04 8.79 -0.05
C ASN A 146 -19.78 9.16 1.41
N LYS A 147 -19.97 8.23 2.35
CA LYS A 147 -19.60 8.44 3.76
C LYS A 147 -18.11 8.74 3.92
N ALA A 148 -17.23 7.99 3.23
CA ALA A 148 -15.79 8.24 3.26
C ALA A 148 -15.45 9.61 2.65
N ASN A 149 -16.06 9.96 1.51
CA ASN A 149 -15.89 11.27 0.90
C ASN A 149 -16.35 12.42 1.80
N LYS A 150 -17.45 12.25 2.55
CA LYS A 150 -17.92 13.23 3.52
C LYS A 150 -16.88 13.50 4.61
N ILE A 151 -16.19 12.47 5.11
CA ILE A 151 -15.11 12.63 6.08
C ILE A 151 -13.91 13.36 5.47
N LEU A 152 -13.48 12.92 4.27
CA LEU A 152 -12.32 13.47 3.57
C LEU A 152 -12.49 14.95 3.22
N LEU A 153 -13.66 15.34 2.75
CA LEU A 153 -13.96 16.67 2.22
C LEU A 153 -14.52 17.63 3.29
N SER A 154 -14.64 17.19 4.54
CA SER A 154 -15.19 18.02 5.62
C SER A 154 -14.28 19.21 5.98
N ALA A 155 -14.88 20.34 6.33
CA ALA A 155 -14.15 21.56 6.74
C ALA A 155 -13.45 21.39 8.09
N GLU A 156 -14.01 20.55 8.98
CA GLU A 156 -13.47 20.26 10.32
C GLU A 156 -12.21 19.40 10.30
N LYS A 157 -11.73 18.99 9.09
CA LYS A 157 -10.54 18.18 8.81
C LYS A 157 -9.97 17.57 10.09
N LYS A 158 -10.56 16.44 10.52
CA LYS A 158 -9.90 15.54 11.46
C LYS A 158 -8.44 15.40 11.01
N HIS A 159 -7.47 15.31 11.93
CA HIS A 159 -6.06 15.18 11.55
C HIS A 159 -5.81 13.81 10.86
N LEU A 160 -6.28 13.68 9.62
CA LEU A 160 -6.17 12.51 8.76
C LEU A 160 -4.72 12.47 8.27
N ILE A 161 -3.91 11.66 8.94
CA ILE A 161 -2.50 11.46 8.59
C ILE A 161 -2.41 10.52 7.38
N TYR A 162 -3.33 9.55 7.29
CA TYR A 162 -3.44 8.59 6.19
C TYR A 162 -4.83 8.75 5.58
N PRO A 163 -5.03 9.63 4.57
CA PRO A 163 -6.35 10.18 4.27
C PRO A 163 -7.45 9.15 4.02
N ASP A 164 -7.29 8.31 2.99
CA ASP A 164 -8.26 7.27 2.63
C ASP A 164 -8.39 6.21 3.73
N GLN A 165 -7.27 5.77 4.31
CA GLN A 165 -7.25 4.75 5.36
C GLN A 165 -7.96 5.22 6.62
N ASP A 166 -7.71 6.45 7.06
CA ASP A 166 -8.33 7.06 8.23
C ASP A 166 -9.83 7.25 7.98
N ALA A 167 -10.23 7.73 6.80
CA ALA A 167 -11.64 7.87 6.43
C ALA A 167 -12.36 6.51 6.45
N LEU A 168 -11.76 5.47 5.88
CA LEU A 168 -12.32 4.12 5.92
C LEU A 168 -12.38 3.55 7.35
N ASN A 169 -11.35 3.75 8.17
CA ASN A 169 -11.38 3.33 9.57
C ASN A 169 -12.43 4.06 10.41
N ILE A 170 -12.77 5.32 10.07
CA ILE A 170 -13.87 6.06 10.72
C ILE A 170 -15.23 5.49 10.29
N VAL A 171 -15.41 5.26 8.99
CA VAL A 171 -16.71 4.89 8.39
C VAL A 171 -17.08 3.43 8.67
N LEU A 172 -16.11 2.53 8.62
CA LEU A 172 -16.32 1.08 8.68
C LEU A 172 -16.17 0.49 10.10
N GLN A 173 -16.21 1.33 11.14
CA GLN A 173 -16.18 0.85 12.52
C GLN A 173 -17.29 -0.16 12.76
N HIS A 174 -16.93 -1.32 13.34
CA HIS A 174 -17.85 -2.44 13.62
C HIS A 174 -18.50 -3.06 12.39
N GLN A 175 -18.06 -2.71 11.17
CA GLN A 175 -18.54 -3.23 9.90
C GLN A 175 -17.48 -4.06 9.16
N VAL A 176 -16.42 -4.47 9.86
CA VAL A 176 -15.29 -5.22 9.27
C VAL A 176 -14.97 -6.48 10.06
N LEU A 177 -14.48 -7.49 9.35
CA LEU A 177 -13.90 -8.70 9.93
C LEU A 177 -12.38 -8.60 9.93
N PHE A 178 -11.73 -8.65 11.09
CA PHE A 178 -10.27 -8.74 11.15
C PHE A 178 -9.82 -10.17 10.87
N ILE A 179 -8.95 -10.34 9.89
CA ILE A 179 -8.38 -11.64 9.48
C ILE A 179 -6.88 -11.69 9.73
N ASP A 180 -6.30 -12.87 9.53
CA ASP A 180 -4.87 -13.12 9.71
C ASP A 180 -4.01 -12.09 8.93
N THR A 181 -2.98 -11.55 9.59
CA THR A 181 -2.10 -10.53 9.01
C THR A 181 -1.24 -11.07 7.86
N ASN A 182 -1.18 -12.38 7.65
CA ASN A 182 -0.57 -13.01 6.49
C ASN A 182 -1.23 -12.60 5.16
N TRP A 183 -2.48 -12.11 5.18
CA TRP A 183 -3.15 -11.55 3.99
C TRP A 183 -2.61 -10.18 3.59
N ASN A 184 -1.89 -9.49 4.47
CA ASN A 184 -1.31 -8.17 4.22
C ASN A 184 -0.20 -7.89 5.24
N TYR A 185 0.90 -8.61 5.08
CA TYR A 185 2.01 -8.53 6.02
C TYR A 185 2.86 -7.30 5.72
N LEU A 186 2.86 -6.32 6.62
CA LEU A 186 3.57 -5.07 6.38
C LEU A 186 5.08 -5.27 6.56
N PHE A 187 5.85 -5.07 5.48
CA PHE A 187 7.31 -5.24 5.49
C PHE A 187 8.01 -4.28 6.48
N THR A 188 7.33 -3.22 6.88
CA THR A 188 7.79 -2.23 7.87
C THR A 188 7.77 -2.73 9.31
N TRP A 189 7.05 -3.83 9.62
CA TRP A 189 7.08 -4.45 10.94
C TRP A 189 8.42 -5.09 11.29
N MET A 190 9.24 -5.38 10.28
CA MET A 190 10.55 -6.00 10.48
C MET A 190 11.67 -4.98 10.65
N ASN A 191 12.58 -5.28 11.59
CA ASN A 191 13.87 -4.60 11.70
C ASN A 191 14.84 -5.05 10.58
N ASP A 192 15.97 -4.34 10.46
CA ASP A 192 16.94 -4.58 9.38
C ASP A 192 17.50 -6.02 9.42
N LYS A 193 17.75 -6.59 10.61
CA LYS A 193 18.28 -7.96 10.77
C LYS A 193 17.26 -9.02 10.34
N GLN A 194 15.97 -8.82 10.62
CA GLN A 194 14.91 -9.70 10.17
C GLN A 194 14.81 -9.71 8.64
N LYS A 195 14.89 -8.53 8.01
CA LYS A 195 14.82 -8.37 6.55
C LYS A 195 15.94 -9.08 5.79
N GLU A 196 17.13 -9.19 6.39
CA GLU A 196 18.30 -9.88 5.80
C GLU A 196 18.13 -11.38 5.61
N ARG A 197 17.15 -12.01 6.26
CA ARG A 197 16.89 -13.45 6.19
C ARG A 197 15.45 -13.83 5.90
N PHE A 198 14.56 -12.84 5.76
CA PHE A 198 13.11 -13.05 5.74
C PHE A 198 12.66 -14.00 4.63
N PHE A 199 13.32 -13.93 3.48
CA PHE A 199 12.97 -14.71 2.30
C PHE A 199 13.68 -16.07 2.20
N TYR A 200 14.48 -16.46 3.19
CA TYR A 200 15.21 -17.74 3.15
C TYR A 200 14.34 -18.94 3.52
N ASN A 201 13.23 -18.73 4.22
CA ASN A 201 12.29 -19.80 4.56
C ASN A 201 10.93 -19.57 3.88
N LYS A 202 10.72 -20.26 2.76
CA LYS A 202 9.47 -20.20 1.97
C LYS A 202 8.23 -20.56 2.79
N GLU A 203 8.32 -21.54 3.69
CA GLU A 203 7.17 -22.02 4.47
C GLU A 203 6.68 -20.98 5.49
N SER A 204 7.53 -20.02 5.85
CA SER A 204 7.19 -18.93 6.77
C SER A 204 6.68 -17.67 6.07
N LEU A 205 6.62 -17.66 4.72
CA LEU A 205 6.19 -16.48 4.00
C LEU A 205 4.67 -16.29 4.12
N PRO A 206 4.22 -15.05 4.40
CA PRO A 206 2.80 -14.71 4.41
C PRO A 206 2.23 -14.81 2.97
N PHE A 207 0.90 -14.86 2.84
CA PHE A 207 0.25 -14.87 1.53
C PHE A 207 0.66 -13.66 0.69
N ILE A 208 0.60 -12.47 1.30
CA ILE A 208 0.93 -11.20 0.64
C ILE A 208 1.82 -10.38 1.55
N ILE A 209 2.92 -9.87 0.99
CA ILE A 209 3.82 -8.91 1.63
C ILE A 209 3.55 -7.52 1.05
N HIS A 210 3.30 -6.54 1.92
CA HIS A 210 3.04 -5.16 1.53
C HIS A 210 4.23 -4.27 1.91
N PHE A 211 4.86 -3.66 0.91
CA PHE A 211 6.05 -2.81 1.05
C PHE A 211 5.68 -1.35 1.39
N THR A 212 4.93 -1.17 2.48
CA THR A 212 4.44 0.14 2.94
C THR A 212 5.53 1.19 3.16
N GLY A 213 5.14 2.46 3.11
CA GLY A 213 6.01 3.61 3.35
C GLY A 213 6.88 4.01 2.15
N ALA A 214 7.73 5.02 2.33
CA ALA A 214 8.43 5.66 1.21
C ALA A 214 9.58 4.83 0.60
N ARG A 215 10.13 3.86 1.34
CA ARG A 215 11.34 3.14 0.96
C ARG A 215 11.03 1.88 0.14
N LYS A 216 10.66 2.08 -1.12
CA LYS A 216 10.18 1.02 -2.03
C LYS A 216 11.31 0.22 -2.69
N MET A 217 11.06 -1.06 -2.95
CA MET A 217 12.03 -2.02 -3.49
C MET A 217 12.54 -1.70 -4.91
N TRP A 218 11.78 -0.92 -5.68
CA TRP A 218 12.14 -0.50 -7.05
C TRP A 218 13.10 0.70 -7.13
N TYR A 219 13.61 1.20 -6.00
CA TYR A 219 14.59 2.28 -5.96
C TYR A 219 16.02 1.75 -5.84
N GLN A 220 16.92 2.18 -6.71
CA GLN A 220 18.31 1.70 -6.79
C GLN A 220 19.12 1.85 -5.48
N GLU A 221 18.73 2.77 -4.58
CA GLU A 221 19.38 2.96 -3.29
C GLU A 221 18.92 1.93 -2.23
N HIS A 222 17.75 1.30 -2.38
CA HIS A 222 17.19 0.34 -1.41
C HIS A 222 17.67 -1.10 -1.65
N LYS A 223 18.99 -1.31 -1.56
CA LYS A 223 19.63 -2.61 -1.79
C LYS A 223 19.29 -3.65 -0.72
N GLY A 224 19.27 -4.92 -1.11
CA GLY A 224 19.05 -6.10 -0.26
C GLY A 224 18.00 -7.04 -0.85
N LEU A 225 17.70 -8.13 -0.13
CA LEU A 225 16.86 -9.23 -0.64
C LEU A 225 15.51 -8.79 -1.20
N ALA A 226 14.85 -7.79 -0.60
CA ALA A 226 13.59 -7.27 -1.11
C ALA A 226 13.71 -6.67 -2.53
N GLN A 227 14.81 -5.97 -2.81
CA GLN A 227 15.10 -5.45 -4.15
C GLN A 227 15.51 -6.56 -5.10
N ASP A 228 16.24 -7.56 -4.63
CA ASP A 228 16.64 -8.71 -5.45
C ASP A 228 15.39 -9.48 -5.93
N ILE A 229 14.43 -9.71 -5.03
CA ILE A 229 13.13 -10.34 -5.34
C ILE A 229 12.29 -9.48 -6.28
N TYR A 230 12.22 -8.17 -6.03
CA TYR A 230 11.54 -7.27 -6.98
C TYR A 230 12.17 -7.34 -8.38
N SER A 231 13.50 -7.34 -8.46
CA SER A 231 14.24 -7.41 -9.72
C SER A 231 14.01 -8.74 -10.42
N PHE A 232 13.94 -9.84 -9.66
CA PHE A 232 13.58 -11.16 -10.16
C PHE A 232 12.18 -11.14 -10.80
N TYR A 233 11.14 -10.65 -10.10
CA TYR A 233 9.80 -10.60 -10.70
C TYR A 233 9.70 -9.63 -11.87
N LYS A 234 10.34 -8.46 -11.77
CA LYS A 234 10.40 -7.46 -12.85
C LYS A 234 10.98 -8.04 -14.14
N HIS A 235 11.92 -8.99 -14.05
CA HIS A 235 12.51 -9.66 -15.21
C HIS A 235 11.45 -10.36 -16.10
N PHE A 236 10.35 -10.84 -15.52
CA PHE A 236 9.27 -11.51 -16.24
C PHE A 236 8.18 -10.56 -16.76
N THR A 237 8.45 -9.24 -16.75
CA THR A 237 7.48 -8.22 -17.18
C THR A 237 8.00 -7.44 -18.37
N PRO A 238 7.15 -6.71 -19.12
CA PRO A 238 7.59 -5.80 -20.17
C PRO A 238 8.57 -4.70 -19.73
N TRP A 239 8.69 -4.45 -18.42
CA TRP A 239 9.66 -3.51 -17.84
C TRP A 239 10.99 -4.16 -17.46
N ALA A 240 11.29 -5.39 -17.90
CA ALA A 240 12.52 -6.12 -17.55
C ALA A 240 13.79 -5.25 -17.70
N ASN A 241 13.90 -4.50 -18.79
CA ASN A 241 15.06 -3.65 -19.10
C ASN A 241 14.95 -2.20 -18.62
N SER A 242 13.83 -1.78 -18.03
CA SER A 242 13.69 -0.42 -17.51
C SER A 242 14.61 -0.21 -16.30
N PRO A 243 15.36 0.91 -16.19
CA PRO A 243 16.23 1.15 -15.06
C PRO A 243 15.43 1.38 -13.77
N LEU A 244 16.02 1.00 -12.63
CA LEU A 244 15.47 1.34 -11.32
C LEU A 244 15.51 2.86 -11.12
N LYS A 245 14.44 3.42 -10.54
CA LYS A 245 14.37 4.87 -10.26
C LYS A 245 15.33 5.23 -9.13
N SER A 246 15.75 6.51 -9.04
CA SER A 246 16.50 7.02 -7.90
C SER A 246 15.57 7.60 -6.83
N TYR A 247 15.82 7.25 -5.56
CA TYR A 247 15.14 7.79 -4.39
C TYR A 247 15.74 9.11 -3.89
N LYS A 248 16.89 9.56 -4.41
CA LYS A 248 17.64 10.73 -3.90
C LYS A 248 16.80 12.00 -3.72
N HIS A 249 16.00 12.35 -4.72
CA HIS A 249 15.15 13.55 -4.69
C HIS A 249 13.99 13.47 -3.67
N LYS A 250 13.68 12.26 -3.18
CA LYS A 250 12.65 12.01 -2.16
C LYS A 250 13.23 11.78 -0.76
N MET A 251 14.55 11.76 -0.61
CA MET A 251 15.20 11.49 0.68
C MET A 251 14.82 12.54 1.72
N ARG A 252 14.36 12.05 2.87
CA ARG A 252 14.15 12.83 4.09
C ARG A 252 15.45 12.91 4.87
N VAL A 253 15.54 13.84 5.81
CA VAL A 253 16.72 14.02 6.68
C VAL A 253 17.18 12.69 7.30
N ASN A 254 16.25 11.94 7.87
CA ASN A 254 16.56 10.64 8.49
C ASN A 254 17.00 9.56 7.49
N ASP A 255 16.63 9.67 6.21
CA ASP A 255 17.03 8.70 5.20
C ASP A 255 18.57 8.79 4.99
N TYR A 256 19.16 10.00 4.97
CA TYR A 256 20.62 10.17 4.88
C TYR A 256 21.37 9.46 6.01
N ARG A 257 20.87 9.54 7.24
CA ARG A 257 21.46 8.84 8.40
C ARG A 257 21.41 7.32 8.24
N ILE A 258 20.29 6.80 7.72
CA ILE A 258 20.13 5.36 7.46
C ILE A 258 21.13 4.90 6.37
N TYR A 259 21.25 5.65 5.27
CA TYR A 259 22.20 5.33 4.20
C TYR A 259 23.65 5.37 4.67
N ALA A 260 24.01 6.33 5.52
CA ALA A 260 25.33 6.39 6.14
C ALA A 260 25.63 5.09 6.91
N LYS A 261 24.72 4.68 7.80
CA LYS A 261 24.84 3.45 8.59
C LYS A 261 24.99 2.22 7.69
N ASN A 262 24.16 2.10 6.65
CA ASN A 262 24.21 0.97 5.72
C ASN A 262 25.53 0.91 4.95
N HIS A 263 26.03 2.05 4.45
CA HIS A 263 27.32 2.09 3.76
C HIS A 263 28.49 1.71 4.69
N ILE A 264 28.48 2.15 5.95
CA ILE A 264 29.50 1.77 6.93
C ILE A 264 29.44 0.27 7.20
N ARG A 265 28.23 -0.29 7.41
CA ARG A 265 28.02 -1.74 7.58
C ARG A 265 28.57 -2.53 6.40
N ASP A 266 28.35 -2.05 5.18
CA ASP A 266 28.84 -2.67 3.94
C ASP A 266 30.32 -2.36 3.65
N ARG A 267 31.08 -1.85 4.62
CA ARG A 267 32.51 -1.47 4.53
C ARG A 267 32.82 -0.38 3.48
N LYS A 268 31.82 0.37 3.03
CA LYS A 268 31.95 1.51 2.09
C LYS A 268 32.13 2.82 2.86
N ILE A 269 33.25 2.94 3.58
CA ILE A 269 33.50 3.99 4.57
C ILE A 269 33.37 5.41 4.00
N ILE A 270 33.96 5.69 2.83
CA ILE A 270 33.89 7.01 2.17
C ILE A 270 32.43 7.42 1.89
N ASN A 271 31.62 6.49 1.38
CA ASN A 271 30.20 6.75 1.13
C ASN A 271 29.44 6.94 2.45
N GLY A 272 29.79 6.16 3.49
CA GLY A 272 29.26 6.32 4.84
C GLY A 272 29.43 7.75 5.37
N PHE A 273 30.66 8.26 5.34
CA PHE A 273 30.97 9.62 5.76
C PHE A 273 30.24 10.67 4.91
N LYS A 274 30.20 10.51 3.58
CA LYS A 274 29.49 11.41 2.68
C LYS A 274 28.00 11.53 3.05
N TYR A 275 27.32 10.41 3.24
CA TYR A 275 25.90 10.42 3.64
C TYR A 275 25.68 10.97 5.04
N TYR A 276 26.62 10.75 5.97
CA TYR A 276 26.54 11.32 7.32
C TYR A 276 26.72 12.84 7.32
N LEU A 277 27.66 13.36 6.53
CA LEU A 277 27.83 14.81 6.34
C LEU A 277 26.56 15.44 5.74
N LEU A 278 25.97 14.81 4.72
CA LEU A 278 24.69 15.26 4.15
C LEU A 278 23.57 15.26 5.19
N TYR A 279 23.50 14.25 6.06
CA TYR A 279 22.56 14.23 7.18
C TYR A 279 22.75 15.45 8.09
N LEU A 280 23.98 15.77 8.50
CA LEU A 280 24.25 16.94 9.34
C LEU A 280 23.85 18.25 8.64
N ILE A 281 24.23 18.42 7.37
CA ILE A 281 23.86 19.61 6.59
C ILE A 281 22.33 19.80 6.55
N HIS A 282 21.56 18.74 6.27
CA HIS A 282 20.11 18.85 6.18
C HIS A 282 19.42 18.96 7.55
N LYS A 283 20.04 18.42 8.61
CA LYS A 283 19.52 18.49 9.97
C LYS A 283 19.64 19.90 10.56
N PHE A 284 20.70 20.63 10.22
CA PHE A 284 20.97 21.97 10.76
C PHE A 284 20.62 23.12 9.80
N LYS A 285 20.20 22.83 8.56
CA LYS A 285 19.65 23.83 7.61
C LYS A 285 18.14 24.06 7.75
N ASN A 286 17.42 23.19 8.44
CA ASN A 286 15.98 23.32 8.74
C ASN A 286 15.80 23.57 10.24
#